data_AF-A0A944TGR7-F1
#
_entry.id   AF-A0A944TGR7-F1
#
_cell.length_a   1.000
_cell.length_b   1.000
_cell.length_c   1.000
_cell.angle_alpha   90.00
_cell.angle_beta   90.00
_cell.angle_gamma   90.00
#
_symmetry.space_group_name_H-M   'P 1'
#
loop_
_entity.id
_entity.type
_entity.pdbx_description
1 polymer ?
#
loop_
_entity_poly.entity_id
_entity_poly.type
_entity_poly.pdbx_seq_one_letter_code
_entity_poly.pdbx_strand_id
1 'polypeptide(L)'
;MKDHTEQSIASNRHFCAHCGTENDKGGYACNRCGERLIEVTKDSNPPSGLNSCEGCGGANNTRAAYCWVCGSEMKDSARIAPSPKPELQGPSATSPRTYRPDLNPVSTHSTKQSTDGPAQRADLGSTAPVQEHNRRTASISQESPIGHVDSATPNSSGTRDGEIPSEIKKWNWAAFLMPAVWGLFSGVPFTVLLFGAALLPPTVQLVIMVVVSIYLGAKGNEHAWRGKKWRSTEHFLAFQKQWTSWAVKLTIAVIALLLLYVLFAGGAST
;
A
#
# COMPACT_ATOMS: atom_id res chain seq x y z
N MET A 1 -11.00 43.54 -6.93
CA MET A 1 -10.29 42.39 -6.31
C MET A 1 -11.37 41.49 -5.74
N LYS A 2 -11.47 40.22 -6.12
CA LYS A 2 -12.43 39.29 -5.51
C LYS A 2 -11.70 38.52 -4.43
N ASP A 3 -12.25 38.46 -3.23
CA ASP A 3 -11.67 37.67 -2.15
C ASP A 3 -11.58 36.20 -2.56
N HIS A 4 -10.39 35.63 -2.39
CA HIS A 4 -10.25 34.19 -2.25
C HIS A 4 -10.73 33.82 -0.85
N THR A 5 -12.04 33.81 -0.64
CA THR A 5 -12.65 33.28 0.58
C THR A 5 -12.11 31.87 0.78
N GLU A 6 -11.27 31.72 1.80
CA GLU A 6 -10.59 30.47 2.10
C GLU A 6 -11.66 29.40 2.34
N GLN A 7 -11.84 28.48 1.38
CA GLN A 7 -12.82 27.40 1.47
C GLN A 7 -12.32 26.28 2.39
N SER A 8 -12.06 26.66 3.64
CA SER A 8 -12.27 25.83 4.82
C SER A 8 -13.78 25.57 5.00
N ILE A 9 -14.43 25.07 3.94
CA ILE A 9 -15.66 24.31 4.09
C ILE A 9 -15.22 23.07 4.85
N ALA A 10 -15.54 23.02 6.13
CA ALA A 10 -15.34 21.86 6.98
C ALA A 10 -16.27 20.74 6.52
N SER A 11 -15.94 20.13 5.39
CA SER A 11 -16.64 18.99 4.81
C SER A 11 -16.72 17.90 5.87
N ASN A 12 -17.95 17.56 6.27
CA ASN A 12 -18.19 16.48 7.23
C ASN A 12 -18.06 15.08 6.59
N ARG A 13 -17.47 15.04 5.38
CA ARG A 13 -17.37 13.91 4.46
C ARG A 13 -15.90 13.65 4.15
N HIS A 14 -15.46 12.42 4.34
CA HIS A 14 -14.09 11.92 4.09
C HIS A 14 -14.12 10.95 2.91
N PHE A 15 -13.27 11.17 1.91
CA PHE A 15 -13.19 10.28 0.74
C PHE A 15 -12.12 9.20 0.96
N CYS A 16 -12.49 7.95 0.69
CA CYS A 16 -11.56 6.84 0.78
C CYS A 16 -10.47 6.98 -0.29
N ALA A 17 -9.23 7.29 0.12
CA ALA A 17 -8.08 7.49 -0.75
C ALA A 17 -7.72 6.29 -1.66
N HIS A 18 -8.32 5.13 -1.39
CA HIS A 18 -8.17 3.89 -2.16
C HIS A 18 -9.31 3.64 -3.17
N CYS A 19 -10.57 4.03 -2.93
CA CYS A 19 -11.70 3.71 -3.82
C CYS A 19 -12.65 4.89 -4.14
N GLY A 20 -12.29 6.12 -3.75
CA GLY A 20 -13.04 7.35 -4.05
C GLY A 20 -14.40 7.47 -3.37
N THR A 21 -14.79 6.49 -2.56
CA THR A 21 -16.12 6.46 -1.93
C THR A 21 -16.17 7.38 -0.73
N GLU A 22 -17.26 8.13 -0.62
CA GLU A 22 -17.57 9.07 0.46
C GLU A 22 -17.98 8.34 1.75
N ASN A 23 -17.53 8.85 2.89
CA ASN A 23 -17.78 8.32 4.24
C ASN A 23 -17.96 9.47 5.22
N ASP A 24 -18.61 9.23 6.35
CA ASP A 24 -18.70 10.21 7.44
C ASP A 24 -17.33 10.46 8.09
N LYS A 25 -17.08 11.72 8.48
CA LYS A 25 -15.82 12.09 9.12
C LYS A 25 -15.62 11.35 10.45
N GLY A 26 -14.40 10.87 10.69
CA GLY A 26 -14.05 10.09 11.89
C GLY A 26 -14.30 8.58 11.78
N GLY A 27 -14.89 8.08 10.67
CA GLY A 27 -14.99 6.65 10.41
C GLY A 27 -13.61 5.95 10.37
N TYR A 28 -13.49 4.76 10.96
CA TYR A 28 -12.22 4.02 10.99
C TYR A 28 -11.83 3.43 9.63
N ALA A 29 -12.82 2.93 8.87
CA ALA A 29 -12.63 2.26 7.59
C ALA A 29 -13.75 2.63 6.61
N CYS A 30 -13.45 2.50 5.32
CA CYS A 30 -14.37 2.84 4.25
C CYS A 30 -15.57 1.89 4.21
N ASN A 31 -16.78 2.46 4.17
CA ASN A 31 -18.07 1.76 4.13
C ASN A 31 -18.21 0.75 2.97
N ARG A 32 -17.46 0.96 1.88
CA ARG A 32 -17.56 0.15 0.64
C ARG A 32 -16.39 -0.78 0.37
N CYS A 33 -15.17 -0.45 0.82
CA CYS A 33 -13.98 -1.25 0.52
C CYS A 33 -13.21 -1.78 1.74
N GLY A 34 -13.60 -1.40 2.96
CA GLY A 34 -12.93 -1.81 4.20
C GLY A 34 -11.53 -1.23 4.44
N GLU A 35 -10.95 -0.51 3.47
CA GLU A 35 -9.64 0.15 3.63
C GLU A 35 -9.72 1.23 4.71
N ARG A 36 -8.70 1.31 5.58
CA ARG A 36 -8.66 2.28 6.69
C ARG A 36 -8.76 3.72 6.14
N LEU A 37 -9.62 4.53 6.74
CA LEU A 37 -9.62 5.97 6.46
C LEU A 37 -8.43 6.61 7.18
N ILE A 38 -7.73 7.51 6.50
CA ILE A 38 -6.56 8.21 7.01
C ILE A 38 -6.76 9.68 6.65
N GLU A 39 -6.78 10.56 7.65
CA GLU A 39 -6.65 12.00 7.43
C GLU A 39 -5.15 12.31 7.25
N VAL A 40 -4.82 13.06 6.20
CA VAL A 40 -3.43 13.35 5.81
C VAL A 40 -3.25 14.86 5.68
N THR A 41 -2.52 15.44 6.63
CA THR A 41 -2.18 16.87 6.66
C THR A 41 -0.91 17.15 5.87
N LYS A 42 -0.59 18.43 5.62
CA LYS A 42 0.69 18.84 5.01
C LYS A 42 1.90 18.51 5.90
N ASP A 43 1.68 18.47 7.22
CA ASP A 43 2.67 18.19 8.26
C ASP A 43 2.84 16.68 8.53
N SER A 44 2.04 15.83 7.89
CA SER A 44 2.15 14.38 7.99
C SER A 44 3.45 13.89 7.36
N ASN A 45 4.20 13.04 8.05
CA ASN A 45 5.50 12.53 7.57
C ASN A 45 5.47 11.02 7.26
N PRO A 46 4.75 10.56 6.21
CA PRO A 46 4.77 9.17 5.79
C PRO A 46 6.10 8.82 5.08
N PRO A 47 6.61 7.57 5.21
CA PRO A 47 7.93 7.19 4.71
C PRO A 47 8.08 7.20 3.17
N SER A 48 6.99 7.38 2.41
CA SER A 48 7.05 7.59 0.95
C SER A 48 6.71 9.03 0.51
N GLY A 49 6.61 9.97 1.44
CA GLY A 49 6.29 11.38 1.20
C GLY A 49 4.83 11.65 0.82
N LEU A 50 4.54 12.93 0.59
CA LEU A 50 3.22 13.47 0.24
C LEU A 50 3.16 14.04 -1.19
N ASN A 51 1.95 14.15 -1.72
CA ASN A 51 1.62 14.78 -2.99
C ASN A 51 0.30 15.57 -2.86
N SER A 52 0.20 16.68 -3.60
CA SER A 52 -0.94 17.58 -3.58
C SER A 52 -1.96 17.20 -4.64
N CYS A 53 -3.22 17.09 -4.26
CA CYS A 53 -4.34 17.01 -5.19
C CYS A 53 -4.46 18.33 -5.97
N GLU A 54 -4.44 18.28 -7.30
CA GLU A 54 -4.51 19.47 -8.15
C GLU A 54 -5.87 20.17 -8.06
N GLY A 55 -6.96 19.41 -7.90
CA GLY A 55 -8.32 19.96 -7.82
C GLY A 55 -8.68 20.68 -6.51
N CYS A 56 -7.93 20.49 -5.42
CA CYS A 56 -8.26 21.14 -4.13
C CYS A 56 -7.05 21.50 -3.24
N GLY A 57 -5.80 21.30 -3.69
CA GLY A 57 -4.59 21.54 -2.91
C GLY A 57 -4.38 20.61 -1.69
N GLY A 58 -5.24 19.59 -1.53
CA GLY A 58 -5.23 18.67 -0.38
C GLY A 58 -4.02 17.74 -0.37
N ALA A 59 -3.38 17.60 0.80
CA ALA A 59 -2.25 16.69 0.99
C ALA A 59 -2.71 15.23 1.01
N ASN A 60 -2.03 14.37 0.27
CA ASN A 60 -2.33 12.95 0.14
C ASN A 60 -1.04 12.11 0.21
N ASN A 61 -1.18 10.82 0.52
CA ASN A 61 -0.08 9.86 0.45
C ASN A 61 0.27 9.54 -1.01
N THR A 62 1.55 9.28 -1.31
CA THR A 62 2.07 8.91 -2.65
C THR A 62 1.59 7.54 -3.20
N ARG A 63 0.54 6.98 -2.61
CA ARG A 63 -0.17 5.76 -3.08
C ARG A 63 -1.70 5.94 -3.09
N ALA A 64 -2.20 7.14 -2.79
CA ALA A 64 -3.61 7.47 -2.90
C ALA A 64 -4.01 7.45 -4.38
N ALA A 65 -5.08 6.72 -4.70
CA ALA A 65 -5.70 6.74 -6.02
C ALA A 65 -6.76 7.85 -6.14
N TYR A 66 -7.31 8.28 -5.00
CA TYR A 66 -8.31 9.34 -4.88
C TYR A 66 -7.90 10.32 -3.79
N CYS A 67 -8.22 11.61 -3.96
CA CYS A 67 -7.96 12.64 -2.95
C CYS A 67 -8.89 12.45 -1.75
N TRP A 68 -8.36 12.35 -0.54
CA TRP A 68 -9.20 12.13 0.66
C TRP A 68 -10.12 13.32 1.02
N VAL A 69 -9.78 14.52 0.52
CA VAL A 69 -10.50 15.77 0.81
C VAL A 69 -11.66 16.02 -0.16
N CYS A 70 -11.51 15.69 -1.44
CA CYS A 70 -12.50 16.03 -2.49
C CYS A 70 -12.89 14.87 -3.44
N GLY A 71 -12.34 13.66 -3.25
CA GLY A 71 -12.70 12.47 -4.03
C GLY A 71 -12.14 12.40 -5.47
N SER A 72 -11.45 13.43 -5.97
CA SER A 72 -10.86 13.43 -7.33
C SER A 72 -9.80 12.34 -7.52
N GLU A 73 -9.67 11.77 -8.72
CA GLU A 73 -8.59 10.82 -9.02
C GLU A 73 -7.21 11.49 -9.02
N MET A 74 -6.23 10.88 -8.35
CA MET A 74 -4.86 11.38 -8.16
C MET A 74 -3.92 11.07 -9.35
N LYS A 75 -4.46 11.00 -10.57
CA LYS A 75 -3.75 10.55 -11.78
C LYS A 75 -2.48 11.35 -12.04
N ASP A 76 -2.61 12.67 -11.92
CA ASP A 76 -1.52 13.62 -11.94
C ASP A 76 -1.54 14.34 -10.58
N SER A 77 -0.39 14.38 -9.90
CA SER A 77 -0.27 15.06 -8.60
C SER A 77 1.19 15.35 -8.26
N ALA A 78 1.51 16.65 -8.21
CA ALA A 78 2.84 17.11 -7.80
C ALA A 78 3.20 16.61 -6.40
N ARG A 79 4.45 16.14 -6.22
CA ARG A 79 4.97 15.87 -4.86
C ARG A 79 5.01 17.17 -4.07
N ILE A 80 4.57 17.13 -2.82
CA ILE A 80 4.78 18.24 -1.89
C ILE A 80 6.26 18.19 -1.53
N ALA A 81 7.02 19.19 -1.98
CA ALA A 81 8.39 19.40 -1.54
C ALA A 81 8.38 19.60 -0.02
N PRO A 82 9.31 18.98 0.75
CA PRO A 82 9.41 19.22 2.18
C PRO A 82 9.59 20.72 2.44
N SER A 83 8.70 21.33 3.22
CA SER A 83 8.89 22.70 3.65
C SER A 83 10.22 22.81 4.42
N PRO A 84 11.07 23.81 4.14
CA PRO A 84 12.29 24.01 4.91
C PRO A 84 11.90 24.23 6.37
N LYS A 85 12.32 23.29 7.23
CA LYS A 85 12.08 23.36 8.67
C LYS A 85 12.72 24.65 9.19
N PRO A 86 12.04 25.48 10.01
CA PRO A 86 12.64 26.69 10.55
C PRO A 86 13.97 26.35 11.24
N GLU A 87 15.06 26.90 10.70
CA GLU A 87 16.39 26.65 11.23
C GLU A 87 16.51 27.36 12.58
N LEU A 88 16.60 26.58 13.65
CA LEU A 88 16.61 27.12 15.00
C LEU A 88 17.95 27.86 15.21
N GLN A 89 17.89 29.18 15.18
CA GLN A 89 19.07 30.06 15.19
C GLN A 89 19.87 29.92 16.49
N GLY A 90 20.82 29.00 16.51
CA GLY A 90 21.79 28.85 17.58
C GLY A 90 22.74 30.06 17.60
N PRO A 91 22.86 30.80 18.72
CA PRO A 91 23.75 31.95 18.79
C PRO A 91 25.22 31.50 18.74
N SER A 92 25.97 32.04 17.79
CA SER A 92 27.40 31.74 17.60
C SER A 92 28.28 32.91 18.01
N ALA A 93 29.05 32.77 19.11
CA ALA A 93 30.31 33.50 19.34
C ALA A 93 31.10 32.99 20.56
N THR A 94 32.23 32.33 20.29
CA THR A 94 33.58 32.68 20.81
C THR A 94 33.95 32.53 22.32
N SER A 95 35.14 31.92 22.49
CA SER A 95 36.11 31.96 23.61
C SER A 95 36.03 30.90 24.74
N PRO A 96 37.20 30.39 25.21
CA PRO A 96 37.30 29.19 26.04
C PRO A 96 37.35 29.46 27.55
N ARG A 97 37.01 28.46 28.36
CA ARG A 97 37.34 28.40 29.79
C ARG A 97 38.21 27.18 30.12
N THR A 98 39.49 27.48 30.31
CA THR A 98 40.45 26.85 31.24
C THR A 98 39.97 25.63 32.04
N TYR A 99 40.61 24.48 31.80
CA TYR A 99 40.62 23.34 32.72
C TYR A 99 41.50 23.62 33.95
N ARG A 100 41.10 23.15 35.14
CA ARG A 100 41.94 23.07 36.35
C ARG A 100 41.62 21.76 37.10
N PRO A 101 42.60 21.03 37.66
CA PRO A 101 42.40 19.61 37.99
C PRO A 101 42.17 19.32 39.48
N ASP A 102 41.88 18.03 39.71
CA ASP A 102 42.02 17.23 40.93
C ASP A 102 41.12 17.50 42.16
N LEU A 103 40.37 16.46 42.54
CA LEU A 103 40.74 15.61 43.69
C LEU A 103 40.13 14.20 43.50
N ASN A 104 40.85 13.16 43.94
CA ASN A 104 40.53 11.73 43.84
C ASN A 104 40.45 11.13 45.26
N PRO A 105 39.82 9.95 45.51
CA PRO A 105 40.63 8.74 45.53
C PRO A 105 39.95 7.39 45.17
N VAL A 106 40.60 6.65 44.26
CA VAL A 106 41.05 5.25 44.38
C VAL A 106 40.05 4.15 44.79
N SER A 107 39.86 3.18 43.87
CA SER A 107 39.90 1.73 44.16
C SER A 107 40.29 0.96 42.88
N THR A 108 41.17 -0.04 42.99
CA THR A 108 41.87 -0.70 41.87
C THR A 108 42.18 -2.18 42.20
N HIS A 109 42.58 -3.10 41.30
CA HIS A 109 43.00 -3.00 39.88
C HIS A 109 41.99 -3.75 38.97
N SER A 110 42.24 -4.53 37.90
CA SER A 110 43.42 -5.20 37.29
C SER A 110 43.20 -5.38 35.76
N THR A 111 44.18 -5.13 34.87
CA THR A 111 45.37 -5.97 34.52
C THR A 111 44.99 -7.14 33.58
N LYS A 112 45.40 -7.26 32.30
CA LYS A 112 46.25 -6.49 31.33
C LYS A 112 45.64 -6.74 29.91
N GLN A 113 45.85 -5.97 28.82
CA GLN A 113 47.10 -5.57 28.10
C GLN A 113 47.91 -6.79 27.59
N SER A 114 48.60 -6.84 26.44
CA SER A 114 49.02 -5.88 25.37
C SER A 114 49.19 -6.72 24.06
N THR A 115 49.42 -6.28 22.81
CA THR A 115 49.44 -5.04 21.96
C THR A 115 49.61 -5.56 20.49
N ASP A 116 49.59 -4.84 19.35
CA ASP A 116 49.41 -3.44 18.91
C ASP A 116 48.75 -3.49 17.48
N GLY A 117 48.65 -2.51 16.56
CA GLY A 117 49.21 -1.17 16.39
C GLY A 117 50.42 -1.12 15.42
N PRO A 118 50.60 -0.09 14.53
CA PRO A 118 49.70 0.95 14.01
C PRO A 118 49.40 0.74 12.50
N ALA A 119 48.32 1.22 11.86
CA ALA A 119 47.74 2.57 11.72
C ALA A 119 48.62 3.61 11.00
N GLN A 120 48.21 4.06 9.81
CA GLN A 120 48.11 5.50 9.46
C GLN A 120 47.45 5.75 8.08
N ARG A 121 46.70 6.85 7.99
CA ARG A 121 46.40 7.62 6.77
C ARG A 121 46.98 9.02 6.96
N ALA A 122 47.30 9.71 5.88
CA ALA A 122 47.58 11.15 5.87
C ALA A 122 46.91 11.78 4.63
N ASP A 123 46.50 13.04 4.78
CA ASP A 123 45.72 13.80 3.80
C ASP A 123 46.56 14.84 3.03
N LEU A 124 45.90 15.54 2.10
CA LEU A 124 46.34 16.75 1.37
C LEU A 124 47.42 16.53 0.28
N GLY A 125 47.47 17.35 -0.78
CA GLY A 125 46.50 18.36 -1.20
C GLY A 125 47.06 19.39 -2.20
N SER A 126 46.23 19.76 -3.20
CA SER A 126 46.40 20.92 -4.10
C SER A 126 47.65 21.04 -4.98
N THR A 127 47.47 20.90 -6.29
CA THR A 127 47.73 22.01 -7.26
C THR A 127 47.11 21.69 -8.62
N ALA A 128 46.68 22.72 -9.35
CA ALA A 128 46.21 22.62 -10.74
C ALA A 128 47.26 23.24 -11.69
N PRO A 129 47.16 22.96 -13.00
CA PRO A 129 46.80 24.08 -13.87
C PRO A 129 45.71 23.77 -14.91
N VAL A 130 45.23 24.83 -15.55
CA VAL A 130 44.15 24.83 -16.56
C VAL A 130 44.66 24.35 -17.93
N GLN A 131 43.85 23.57 -18.66
CA GLN A 131 43.90 23.53 -20.13
C GLN A 131 42.50 23.64 -20.75
N GLU A 132 42.34 24.64 -21.60
CA GLU A 132 41.14 24.96 -22.39
C GLU A 132 41.22 24.25 -23.74
N HIS A 133 40.37 23.25 -24.03
CA HIS A 133 40.24 22.76 -25.41
C HIS A 133 38.88 22.20 -25.85
N ASN A 134 38.18 23.07 -26.61
CA ASN A 134 37.63 22.77 -27.94
C ASN A 134 36.25 22.10 -28.03
N ARG A 135 35.27 22.91 -28.46
CA ARG A 135 33.89 22.56 -28.81
C ARG A 135 33.84 21.66 -30.05
N ARG A 136 33.30 20.44 -29.92
CA ARG A 136 32.78 19.69 -31.09
C ARG A 136 31.36 19.17 -30.85
N THR A 137 30.42 19.70 -31.64
CA THR A 137 29.01 19.31 -31.63
C THR A 137 28.84 17.93 -32.22
N ALA A 138 28.46 16.94 -31.41
CA ALA A 138 28.11 15.59 -31.86
C ALA A 138 26.59 15.41 -31.90
N SER A 139 26.00 15.52 -33.10
CA SER A 139 24.58 15.21 -33.31
C SER A 139 24.37 13.70 -33.28
N ILE A 140 24.01 13.15 -32.12
CA ILE A 140 23.61 11.74 -31.98
C ILE A 140 22.09 11.64 -32.16
N SER A 141 21.66 11.21 -33.34
CA SER A 141 20.27 10.84 -33.60
C SER A 141 19.90 9.59 -32.79
N GLN A 142 19.19 9.75 -31.67
CA GLN A 142 18.63 8.62 -30.94
C GLN A 142 17.35 8.13 -31.62
N GLU A 143 17.51 7.40 -32.73
CA GLU A 143 16.50 6.47 -33.23
C GLU A 143 16.36 5.34 -32.19
N SER A 144 15.57 5.57 -31.14
CA SER A 144 15.31 4.58 -30.10
C SER A 144 14.07 3.78 -30.47
N PRO A 145 14.14 2.44 -30.58
CA PRO A 145 12.98 1.61 -30.91
C PRO A 145 12.02 1.55 -29.72
N ILE A 146 11.12 2.53 -29.63
CA ILE A 146 10.05 2.57 -28.63
C ILE A 146 9.11 1.40 -28.91
N GLY A 147 9.19 0.36 -28.08
CA GLY A 147 8.18 -0.70 -28.06
C GLY A 147 6.82 -0.11 -27.68
N HIS A 148 5.77 -0.52 -28.38
CA HIS A 148 4.39 -0.08 -28.14
C HIS A 148 4.01 -0.14 -26.64
N VAL A 149 3.71 1.02 -26.04
CA VAL A 149 3.09 1.11 -24.70
C VAL A 149 1.56 1.07 -24.88
N ASP A 150 1.09 0.04 -25.61
CA ASP A 150 -0.31 -0.12 -25.98
C ASP A 150 -1.12 -0.78 -24.87
N SER A 151 -1.40 0.00 -23.83
CA SER A 151 -2.48 -0.26 -22.84
C SER A 151 -2.87 1.00 -22.08
N ALA A 152 -3.02 2.14 -22.78
CA ALA A 152 -3.46 3.41 -22.19
C ALA A 152 -4.96 3.46 -21.83
N THR A 153 -5.64 2.32 -21.70
CA THR A 153 -7.01 2.24 -21.16
C THR A 153 -6.99 2.56 -19.66
N PRO A 154 -7.67 3.64 -19.19
CA PRO A 154 -7.59 4.04 -17.79
C PRO A 154 -8.20 2.97 -16.88
N ASN A 155 -7.39 2.48 -15.92
CA ASN A 155 -7.74 1.40 -15.01
C ASN A 155 -8.99 1.73 -14.16
N SER A 156 -10.10 1.07 -14.51
CA SER A 156 -11.45 1.25 -13.99
C SER A 156 -11.72 0.58 -12.63
N SER A 157 -10.76 -0.16 -12.07
CA SER A 157 -10.95 -0.81 -10.77
C SER A 157 -11.23 0.20 -9.64
N GLY A 158 -11.80 -0.27 -8.53
CA GLY A 158 -12.22 0.58 -7.41
C GLY A 158 -13.45 1.45 -7.68
N THR A 159 -13.77 1.75 -8.94
CA THR A 159 -14.95 2.51 -9.36
C THR A 159 -16.22 1.65 -9.27
N ARG A 160 -17.33 2.21 -8.78
CA ARG A 160 -18.59 1.45 -8.59
C ARG A 160 -19.13 0.91 -9.91
N ASP A 161 -19.25 1.79 -10.89
CA ASP A 161 -19.83 1.50 -12.22
C ASP A 161 -18.75 1.44 -13.31
N GLY A 162 -17.50 1.17 -12.92
CA GLY A 162 -16.38 1.01 -13.86
C GLY A 162 -16.60 -0.16 -14.81
N GLU A 163 -16.16 0.02 -16.06
CA GLU A 163 -16.14 -1.06 -17.06
C GLU A 163 -15.23 -2.20 -16.59
N ILE A 164 -15.60 -3.44 -16.90
CA ILE A 164 -14.88 -4.63 -16.47
C ILE A 164 -14.25 -5.29 -17.70
N PRO A 165 -12.90 -5.34 -17.81
CA PRO A 165 -12.21 -6.07 -18.87
C PRO A 165 -12.77 -7.49 -19.05
N SER A 166 -12.97 -7.91 -20.31
CA SER A 166 -13.52 -9.24 -20.64
C SER A 166 -12.70 -10.38 -20.03
N GLU A 167 -11.39 -10.18 -19.91
CA GLU A 167 -10.45 -11.10 -19.25
C GLU A 167 -10.76 -11.38 -17.77
N ILE A 168 -11.46 -10.48 -17.09
CA ILE A 168 -11.85 -10.59 -15.68
C ILE A 168 -13.21 -11.28 -15.52
N LYS A 169 -14.04 -11.33 -16.57
CA LYS A 169 -15.37 -11.96 -16.61
C LYS A 169 -15.26 -13.50 -16.73
N LYS A 170 -14.47 -14.11 -15.84
CA LYS A 170 -14.16 -15.56 -15.74
C LYS A 170 -14.61 -16.10 -14.38
N TRP A 171 -14.86 -17.42 -14.30
CA TRP A 171 -15.19 -18.11 -13.04
C TRP A 171 -14.06 -17.97 -12.01
N ASN A 172 -14.42 -17.64 -10.76
CA ASN A 172 -13.47 -17.53 -9.65
C ASN A 172 -13.57 -18.74 -8.71
N TRP A 173 -12.62 -19.66 -8.85
CA TRP A 173 -12.52 -20.87 -8.02
C TRP A 173 -12.30 -20.58 -6.53
N ALA A 174 -11.54 -19.54 -6.18
CA ALA A 174 -11.32 -19.19 -4.77
C ALA A 174 -12.58 -18.62 -4.11
N ALA A 175 -13.33 -17.79 -4.85
CA ALA A 175 -14.60 -17.23 -4.43
C ALA A 175 -15.70 -18.31 -4.29
N PHE A 176 -15.66 -19.34 -5.13
CA PHE A 176 -16.54 -20.51 -5.02
C PHE A 176 -16.19 -21.41 -3.82
N LEU A 177 -14.90 -21.76 -3.66
CA LEU A 177 -14.45 -22.73 -2.65
C LEU A 177 -14.33 -22.15 -1.22
N MET A 178 -14.06 -20.85 -1.08
CA MET A 178 -13.91 -20.17 0.22
C MET A 178 -14.54 -18.77 0.21
N PRO A 179 -15.87 -18.63 -0.02
CA PRO A 179 -16.52 -17.34 -0.28
C PRO A 179 -16.28 -16.30 0.82
N ALA A 180 -16.42 -16.70 2.09
CA ALA A 180 -16.26 -15.83 3.25
C ALA A 180 -14.84 -15.24 3.34
N VAL A 181 -13.84 -16.12 3.37
CA VAL A 181 -12.41 -15.76 3.52
C VAL A 181 -11.88 -15.02 2.29
N TRP A 182 -12.15 -15.52 1.08
CA TRP A 182 -11.67 -14.91 -0.16
C TRP A 182 -12.22 -13.50 -0.35
N GLY A 183 -13.52 -13.28 -0.06
CA GLY A 183 -14.16 -11.99 -0.30
C GLY A 183 -13.66 -10.88 0.63
N LEU A 184 -13.36 -11.22 1.90
CA LEU A 184 -12.75 -10.32 2.88
C LEU A 184 -11.44 -9.70 2.35
N PHE A 185 -10.55 -10.51 1.76
CA PHE A 185 -9.27 -10.03 1.24
C PHE A 185 -9.33 -9.52 -0.21
N SER A 186 -10.37 -9.88 -0.97
CA SER A 186 -10.53 -9.48 -2.38
C SER A 186 -11.32 -8.17 -2.59
N GLY A 187 -11.78 -7.52 -1.51
CA GLY A 187 -12.57 -6.30 -1.59
C GLY A 187 -14.07 -6.52 -1.80
N VAL A 188 -14.61 -7.64 -1.31
CA VAL A 188 -16.03 -8.00 -1.38
C VAL A 188 -16.59 -8.11 0.06
N PRO A 189 -16.74 -6.99 0.79
CA PRO A 189 -16.91 -7.01 2.25
C PRO A 189 -18.20 -7.70 2.73
N PHE A 190 -19.23 -7.81 1.89
CA PHE A 190 -20.47 -8.49 2.27
C PHE A 190 -20.29 -9.99 2.55
N THR A 191 -19.21 -10.63 2.07
CA THR A 191 -18.95 -12.05 2.36
C THR A 191 -18.66 -12.32 3.84
N VAL A 192 -18.35 -11.29 4.63
CA VAL A 192 -18.17 -11.41 6.09
C VAL A 192 -19.48 -11.86 6.77
N LEU A 193 -20.65 -11.54 6.20
CA LEU A 193 -21.95 -12.01 6.71
C LEU A 193 -22.07 -13.54 6.73
N LEU A 194 -21.31 -14.24 5.87
CA LEU A 194 -21.30 -15.71 5.79
C LEU A 194 -20.71 -16.38 7.05
N PHE A 195 -19.89 -15.66 7.83
CA PHE A 195 -19.47 -16.13 9.16
C PHE A 195 -20.63 -16.08 10.16
N GLY A 196 -21.45 -15.02 10.14
CA GLY A 196 -22.64 -14.90 10.99
C GLY A 196 -23.74 -15.91 10.65
N ALA A 197 -23.82 -16.35 9.39
CA ALA A 197 -24.75 -17.38 8.94
C ALA A 197 -24.56 -18.75 9.62
N ALA A 198 -23.40 -18.99 10.27
CA ALA A 198 -23.16 -20.17 11.10
C ALA A 198 -24.12 -20.31 12.31
N LEU A 199 -24.88 -19.25 12.65
CA LEU A 199 -25.93 -19.27 13.68
C LEU A 199 -27.29 -19.77 13.17
N LEU A 200 -27.43 -20.03 11.86
CA LEU A 200 -28.68 -20.48 11.24
C LEU A 200 -28.85 -22.01 11.32
N PRO A 201 -30.08 -22.55 11.19
CA PRO A 201 -30.32 -23.99 11.13
C PRO A 201 -29.46 -24.66 10.03
N PRO A 202 -28.86 -25.84 10.26
CA PRO A 202 -27.85 -26.41 9.35
C PRO A 202 -28.29 -26.55 7.89
N THR A 203 -29.57 -26.85 7.65
CA THR A 203 -30.16 -26.95 6.30
C THR A 203 -30.22 -25.59 5.60
N VAL A 204 -30.66 -24.54 6.31
CA VAL A 204 -30.72 -23.16 5.81
C VAL A 204 -29.31 -22.63 5.54
N GLN A 205 -28.38 -22.86 6.49
CA GLN A 205 -26.98 -22.50 6.37
C GLN A 205 -26.32 -23.15 5.14
N LEU A 206 -26.52 -24.45 4.92
CA LEU A 206 -25.97 -25.16 3.77
C LEU A 206 -26.50 -24.59 2.44
N VAL A 207 -27.81 -24.34 2.33
CA VAL A 207 -28.41 -23.73 1.12
C VAL A 207 -27.85 -22.34 0.85
N ILE A 208 -27.72 -21.49 1.88
CA ILE A 208 -27.13 -20.15 1.74
C ILE A 208 -25.67 -20.24 1.28
N MET A 209 -24.86 -21.11 1.88
CA MET A 209 -23.46 -21.30 1.48
C MET A 209 -23.35 -21.74 0.02
N VAL A 210 -24.13 -22.74 -0.41
CA VAL A 210 -24.08 -23.25 -1.80
C VAL A 210 -24.50 -22.17 -2.81
N VAL A 211 -25.61 -21.47 -2.56
CA VAL A 211 -26.11 -20.42 -3.47
C VAL A 211 -25.12 -19.25 -3.56
N VAL A 212 -24.57 -18.79 -2.42
CA VAL A 212 -23.63 -17.67 -2.41
C VAL A 212 -22.26 -18.07 -2.98
N SER A 213 -21.78 -19.30 -2.75
CA SER A 213 -20.59 -19.85 -3.41
C SER A 213 -20.74 -19.84 -4.94
N ILE A 214 -21.87 -20.33 -5.48
CA ILE A 214 -22.10 -20.36 -6.93
C ILE A 214 -22.17 -18.93 -7.50
N TYR A 215 -22.87 -18.02 -6.83
CA TYR A 215 -22.93 -16.61 -7.21
C TYR A 215 -21.55 -15.94 -7.22
N LEU A 216 -20.73 -16.18 -6.19
CA LEU A 216 -19.37 -15.64 -6.09
C LEU A 216 -18.39 -16.33 -7.05
N GLY A 217 -18.61 -17.60 -7.39
CA GLY A 217 -17.91 -18.25 -8.50
C GLY A 217 -18.16 -17.53 -9.83
N ALA A 218 -19.42 -17.20 -10.14
CA ALA A 218 -19.79 -16.52 -11.38
C ALA A 218 -19.44 -15.02 -11.42
N LYS A 219 -19.60 -14.30 -10.30
CA LYS A 219 -19.55 -12.82 -10.24
C LYS A 219 -18.52 -12.25 -9.26
N GLY A 220 -17.82 -13.07 -8.49
CA GLY A 220 -16.83 -12.61 -7.51
C GLY A 220 -15.74 -11.74 -8.13
N ASN A 221 -15.22 -12.10 -9.30
CA ASN A 221 -14.23 -11.28 -10.01
C ASN A 221 -14.73 -9.86 -10.34
N GLU A 222 -16.00 -9.72 -10.72
CA GLU A 222 -16.61 -8.41 -11.02
C GLU A 222 -16.77 -7.56 -9.75
N HIS A 223 -17.18 -8.16 -8.64
CA HIS A 223 -17.27 -7.51 -7.33
C HIS A 223 -15.90 -7.09 -6.81
N ALA A 224 -14.89 -7.98 -6.89
CA ALA A 224 -13.53 -7.70 -6.42
C ALA A 224 -12.81 -6.62 -7.25
N TRP A 225 -13.06 -6.57 -8.57
CA TRP A 225 -12.55 -5.49 -9.43
C TRP A 225 -13.15 -4.13 -9.07
N ARG A 226 -14.46 -4.09 -8.79
CA ARG A 226 -15.16 -2.85 -8.40
C ARG A 226 -14.83 -2.42 -6.97
N GLY A 227 -14.73 -3.35 -6.01
CA GLY A 227 -14.58 -3.03 -4.58
C GLY A 227 -13.19 -2.57 -4.15
N LYS A 228 -12.13 -2.90 -4.90
CA LYS A 228 -10.73 -2.55 -4.61
C LYS A 228 -10.06 -1.90 -5.82
N LYS A 229 -9.24 -0.86 -5.62
CA LYS A 229 -8.39 -0.31 -6.69
C LYS A 229 -7.15 -1.19 -6.83
N TRP A 230 -7.02 -1.82 -7.99
CA TRP A 230 -5.88 -2.66 -8.36
C TRP A 230 -4.86 -1.83 -9.15
N ARG A 231 -3.59 -2.24 -9.20
CA ARG A 231 -2.57 -1.50 -9.98
C ARG A 231 -2.83 -1.62 -11.48
N SER A 232 -3.15 -2.82 -11.93
CA SER A 232 -3.49 -3.17 -13.30
C SER A 232 -4.35 -4.45 -13.32
N THR A 233 -4.82 -4.81 -14.51
CA THR A 233 -5.47 -6.09 -14.85
C THR A 233 -4.61 -7.30 -14.47
N GLU A 234 -3.32 -7.28 -14.80
CA GLU A 234 -2.38 -8.38 -14.54
C GLU A 234 -2.14 -8.54 -13.03
N HIS A 235 -2.04 -7.42 -12.30
CA HIS A 235 -1.89 -7.41 -10.84
C HIS A 235 -3.09 -8.07 -10.14
N PHE A 236 -4.31 -7.82 -10.65
CA PHE A 236 -5.53 -8.50 -10.19
C PHE A 236 -5.53 -10.00 -10.55
N LEU A 237 -5.23 -10.34 -11.81
CA LEU A 237 -5.24 -11.73 -12.28
C LEU A 237 -4.18 -12.59 -11.56
N ALA A 238 -3.00 -12.03 -11.27
CA ALA A 238 -1.97 -12.68 -10.47
C ALA A 238 -2.44 -12.96 -9.02
N PHE A 239 -3.12 -12.00 -8.39
CA PHE A 239 -3.72 -12.16 -7.06
C PHE A 239 -4.80 -13.27 -7.06
N GLN A 240 -5.72 -13.25 -8.04
CA GLN A 240 -6.77 -14.29 -8.15
C GLN A 240 -6.22 -15.68 -8.48
N LYS A 241 -5.15 -15.76 -9.28
CA LYS A 241 -4.42 -17.03 -9.56
C LYS A 241 -3.76 -17.59 -8.30
N GLN A 242 -3.15 -16.74 -7.47
CA GLN A 242 -2.60 -17.15 -6.18
C GLN A 242 -3.70 -17.67 -5.25
N TRP A 243 -4.79 -16.91 -5.05
CA TRP A 243 -5.92 -17.36 -4.23
C TRP A 243 -6.53 -18.67 -4.72
N THR A 244 -6.65 -18.85 -6.04
CA THR A 244 -7.12 -20.12 -6.64
C THR A 244 -6.19 -21.28 -6.31
N SER A 245 -4.88 -21.09 -6.39
CA SER A 245 -3.87 -22.10 -6.04
C SER A 245 -3.97 -22.53 -4.57
N TRP A 246 -4.15 -21.59 -3.65
CA TRP A 246 -4.36 -21.88 -2.23
C TRP A 246 -5.70 -22.57 -1.97
N ALA A 247 -6.78 -22.12 -2.62
CA ALA A 247 -8.11 -22.69 -2.44
C ALA A 247 -8.19 -24.15 -2.90
N VAL A 248 -7.71 -24.45 -4.11
CA VAL A 248 -7.69 -25.82 -4.64
C VAL A 248 -6.84 -26.75 -3.76
N LYS A 249 -5.67 -26.29 -3.31
CA LYS A 249 -4.81 -27.09 -2.39
C LYS A 249 -5.49 -27.40 -1.07
N LEU A 250 -6.14 -26.42 -0.44
CA LEU A 250 -6.85 -26.63 0.82
C LEU A 250 -8.04 -27.58 0.63
N THR A 251 -8.82 -27.42 -0.43
CA THR A 251 -9.96 -28.31 -0.74
C THR A 251 -9.49 -29.75 -0.96
N ILE A 252 -8.41 -29.98 -1.71
CA ILE A 252 -7.84 -31.32 -1.90
C ILE A 252 -7.37 -31.91 -0.57
N ALA A 253 -6.70 -31.14 0.28
CA ALA A 253 -6.24 -31.60 1.59
C ALA A 253 -7.42 -31.98 2.52
N VAL A 254 -8.48 -31.18 2.56
CA VAL A 254 -9.70 -31.49 3.33
C VAL A 254 -10.40 -32.74 2.80
N ILE A 255 -10.54 -32.90 1.49
CA ILE A 255 -11.13 -34.11 0.88
C ILE A 255 -10.27 -35.35 1.21
N ALA A 256 -8.95 -35.26 1.12
CA ALA A 256 -8.05 -36.37 1.45
C ALA A 256 -8.17 -36.78 2.94
N LEU A 257 -8.26 -35.80 3.85
CA LEU A 257 -8.46 -36.06 5.29
C LEU A 257 -9.85 -36.66 5.59
N LEU A 258 -10.90 -36.22 4.89
CA LEU A 258 -12.25 -36.79 5.03
C LEU A 258 -12.32 -38.23 4.50
N LEU A 259 -11.71 -38.52 3.35
CA LEU A 259 -11.62 -39.88 2.82
C LEU A 259 -10.82 -40.80 3.76
N LEU A 260 -9.69 -40.32 4.28
CA LEU A 260 -8.90 -41.02 5.28
C LEU A 260 -9.72 -41.33 6.54
N TYR A 261 -10.44 -40.32 7.07
CA TYR A 261 -11.32 -40.50 8.23
C TYR A 261 -12.42 -41.54 7.98
N VAL A 262 -13.09 -41.51 6.83
CA VAL A 262 -14.14 -42.49 6.47
C VAL A 262 -13.58 -43.90 6.37
N LEU A 263 -12.38 -44.08 5.81
CA LEU A 263 -11.73 -45.40 5.71
C LEU A 263 -11.37 -45.96 7.10
N PHE A 264 -10.75 -45.17 7.97
CA PHE A 264 -10.36 -45.63 9.31
C PHE A 264 -11.56 -45.78 10.28
N ALA A 265 -12.59 -44.94 10.19
CA ALA A 265 -13.80 -45.07 11.00
C ALA A 265 -14.70 -46.23 10.53
N GLY A 266 -14.80 -46.43 9.21
CA GLY A 266 -15.53 -47.57 8.62
C GLY A 266 -14.89 -48.91 9.00
N GLY A 267 -13.55 -49.01 8.94
CA GLY A 267 -12.80 -50.20 9.35
C GLY A 267 -12.80 -50.49 10.86
N ALA A 268 -13.35 -49.61 11.69
CA ALA A 268 -13.54 -49.83 13.13
C ALA A 268 -14.97 -50.31 13.49
N SER A 269 -15.80 -50.57 12.48
CA SER A 269 -17.24 -50.92 12.65
C SER A 269 -17.58 -52.36 12.20
N THR A 270 -16.56 -53.23 12.11
CA THR A 270 -16.65 -54.64 11.65
C THR A 270 -15.80 -55.55 12.52
#